data_AF-A0A6L9MKJ9-F1
#
_entry.id   AF-A0A6L9MKJ9-F1
#
_cell.length_a   1.000
_cell.length_b   1.000
_cell.length_c   1.000
_cell.angle_alpha   90.00
_cell.angle_beta   90.00
_cell.angle_gamma   90.00
#
_symmetry.space_group_name_H-M   'P 1'
#
loop_
_entity.id
_entity.type
_entity.pdbx_description
1 polymer ?
#
loop_
_entity_poly.entity_id
_entity_poly.type
_entity_poly.pdbx_seq_one_letter_code
_entity_poly.pdbx_strand_id
1 'polypeptide(L)'
;MADIDMQTNLGSLIGRPDLADDVIASALCERLRAEGRSDDDAHGILSSARQSESEAASLLRTIAVPAPSAKLTMPTQQLASTRRRFSLGGGFAKLSLGR
;
A
#
# COMPACT_ATOMS: atom_id res chain seq x y z
N MET A 1 18.94 -24.08 14.27
CA MET A 1 19.07 -22.96 13.31
C MET A 1 18.09 -23.29 12.19
N ALA A 2 16.85 -22.80 12.28
CA ALA A 2 15.83 -23.18 11.31
C ALA A 2 16.01 -22.34 10.05
N ASP A 3 16.28 -23.02 8.93
CA ASP A 3 16.16 -22.49 7.58
C ASP A 3 14.80 -21.79 7.45
N ILE A 4 14.83 -20.46 7.33
CA ILE A 4 13.71 -19.70 6.80
C ILE A 4 13.80 -19.95 5.31
N ASP A 5 13.25 -21.10 4.89
CA ASP A 5 12.89 -21.31 3.50
C ASP A 5 12.09 -20.08 3.11
N MET A 6 12.70 -19.27 2.24
CA MET A 6 12.15 -18.04 1.71
C MET A 6 11.05 -18.42 0.72
N GLN A 7 10.05 -19.16 1.20
CA GLN A 7 8.82 -19.45 0.51
C GLN A 7 8.15 -18.12 0.29
N THR A 8 8.30 -17.61 -0.93
CA THR A 8 7.62 -16.43 -1.45
C THR A 8 6.12 -16.68 -1.38
N ASN A 9 5.54 -16.46 -0.20
CA ASN A 9 4.10 -16.42 0.03
C ASN A 9 3.53 -15.31 -0.87
N LEU A 10 2.39 -15.55 -1.51
CA LEU A 10 1.72 -14.59 -2.40
C LEU A 10 1.46 -13.25 -1.68
N GLY A 11 1.26 -13.29 -0.36
CA GLY A 11 1.12 -12.13 0.52
C GLY A 11 2.35 -11.22 0.48
N SER A 12 3.54 -11.77 0.33
CA SER A 12 4.77 -10.96 0.19
C SER A 12 4.80 -10.16 -1.12
N LEU A 13 4.20 -10.66 -2.20
CA LEU A 13 4.13 -9.97 -3.51
C LEU A 13 3.26 -8.71 -3.47
N ILE A 14 2.28 -8.68 -2.56
CA ILE A 14 1.35 -7.57 -2.35
C ILE A 14 1.71 -6.71 -1.12
N GLY A 15 2.86 -6.95 -0.48
CA GLY A 15 3.29 -6.21 0.71
C GLY A 15 2.50 -6.54 1.99
N ARG A 16 1.79 -7.68 2.00
CA ARG A 16 1.01 -8.21 3.13
C ARG A 16 1.49 -9.64 3.47
N PRO A 17 2.71 -9.81 4.02
CA PRO A 17 3.24 -11.14 4.37
C PRO A 17 2.46 -11.83 5.51
N ASP A 18 1.56 -11.10 6.17
CA ASP A 18 0.64 -11.60 7.18
C ASP A 18 -0.49 -12.48 6.62
N LEU A 19 -0.75 -12.41 5.31
CA LEU A 19 -1.82 -13.16 4.67
C LEU A 19 -1.34 -14.54 4.21
N ALA A 20 -2.20 -15.55 4.35
CA ALA A 20 -1.99 -16.87 3.78
C ALA A 20 -2.38 -16.90 2.30
N ASP A 21 -1.73 -17.77 1.52
CA ASP A 21 -1.99 -17.97 0.09
C ASP A 21 -3.48 -18.26 -0.20
N ASP A 22 -4.14 -19.07 0.65
CA ASP A 22 -5.55 -19.44 0.49
C ASP A 22 -6.50 -18.23 0.54
N VAL A 23 -6.20 -17.25 1.41
CA VAL A 23 -6.99 -16.02 1.58
C VAL A 23 -6.85 -15.12 0.35
N ILE A 24 -5.67 -15.13 -0.27
CA ILE A 24 -5.40 -14.37 -1.49
C ILE A 24 -6.09 -15.03 -2.68
N ALA A 25 -6.09 -16.37 -2.75
CA ALA A 25 -6.81 -17.11 -3.76
C ALA A 25 -8.32 -16.85 -3.68
N SER A 26 -8.92 -16.88 -2.48
CA SER A 26 -10.34 -16.58 -2.32
C SER A 26 -10.68 -15.15 -2.72
N ALA A 27 -9.85 -14.17 -2.33
CA ALA A 27 -10.04 -12.76 -2.69
C ALA A 27 -9.91 -12.53 -4.21
N LEU A 28 -9.01 -13.24 -4.87
CA LEU A 28 -8.85 -13.18 -6.32
C LEU A 28 -10.08 -13.76 -7.04
N CYS A 29 -10.60 -14.90 -6.59
CA CYS A 29 -11.82 -15.50 -7.17
C CYS A 29 -13.03 -14.58 -6.98
N GLU A 30 -13.20 -13.97 -5.81
CA GLU A 30 -14.29 -13.01 -5.56
C GLU A 30 -14.21 -11.81 -6.51
N ARG A 31 -13.02 -11.29 -6.75
CA ARG A 31 -12.82 -10.21 -7.71
C ARG A 31 -13.11 -10.63 -9.15
N LEU A 32 -12.59 -11.79 -9.58
CA LEU A 32 -12.82 -12.30 -10.94
C LEU A 32 -14.31 -12.54 -11.19
N ARG A 33 -15.05 -13.06 -10.20
CA ARG A 33 -16.51 -13.19 -10.26
C ARG A 33 -17.20 -11.84 -10.37
N ALA A 34 -16.74 -10.81 -9.65
CA ALA A 34 -17.26 -9.45 -9.78
C ALA A 34 -17.03 -8.86 -11.18
N GLU A 35 -15.93 -9.25 -11.85
CA GLU A 35 -15.61 -8.88 -13.23
C GLU A 35 -16.27 -9.81 -14.28
N GLY A 36 -17.02 -10.83 -13.86
CA GLY A 36 -17.69 -11.81 -14.74
C GLY A 36 -16.74 -12.83 -15.40
N ARG A 37 -15.54 -13.01 -14.85
CA ARG A 37 -14.52 -13.97 -15.32
C ARG A 37 -14.63 -15.32 -14.61
N SER A 38 -13.99 -16.34 -15.17
CA SER A 38 -14.06 -17.71 -14.66
C SER A 38 -13.08 -17.95 -13.51
N ASP A 39 -13.41 -18.89 -12.62
CA ASP A 39 -12.52 -19.28 -11.52
C ASP A 39 -11.25 -20.00 -12.04
N ASP A 40 -11.28 -20.61 -13.22
CA ASP A 40 -10.11 -21.24 -13.86
C ASP A 40 -9.02 -20.21 -14.21
N ASP A 41 -9.42 -18.98 -14.57
CA ASP A 41 -8.47 -17.88 -14.81
C ASP A 41 -7.69 -17.52 -13.55
N ALA A 42 -8.27 -17.73 -12.36
CA ALA A 42 -7.64 -17.42 -11.08
C ALA A 42 -6.40 -18.28 -10.83
N HIS A 43 -6.49 -19.59 -11.08
CA HIS A 43 -5.37 -20.51 -10.90
C HIS A 43 -4.21 -20.18 -11.86
N GLY A 44 -4.52 -19.81 -13.10
CA GLY A 44 -3.53 -19.33 -14.07
C GLY A 44 -2.79 -18.09 -13.56
N ILE A 45 -3.52 -17.07 -13.13
CA ILE A 45 -2.96 -15.80 -12.62
C ILE A 45 -2.09 -16.03 -11.36
N LEU A 46 -2.50 -16.91 -10.44
CA LEU A 46 -1.72 -17.24 -9.24
C LEU A 46 -0.39 -17.92 -9.59
N SER A 47 -0.41 -18.83 -10.57
CA SER A 47 0.80 -19.51 -11.05
C SER A 47 1.76 -18.56 -11.78
N SER A 48 1.23 -17.67 -12.63
CA SER A 48 1.98 -16.59 -13.29
C SER A 48 2.58 -15.61 -12.28
N ALA A 49 1.84 -15.24 -11.24
CA ALA A 49 2.34 -14.34 -10.20
C ALA A 49 3.52 -14.95 -9.43
N ARG A 50 3.50 -16.27 -9.16
CA ARG A 50 4.64 -16.98 -8.56
C ARG A 50 5.87 -16.98 -9.46
N GLN A 51 5.68 -16.95 -10.78
CA GLN A 51 6.77 -16.81 -11.76
C GLN A 51 7.24 -15.35 -11.96
N SER A 52 6.74 -14.41 -11.13
CA SER A 52 7.09 -12.98 -11.17
C SER A 52 6.68 -12.28 -12.47
N GLU A 53 5.60 -12.72 -13.11
CA GLU A 53 5.03 -12.02 -14.26
C GLU A 53 4.44 -10.67 -13.82
N SER A 54 4.90 -9.59 -14.45
CA SER A 54 4.57 -8.20 -14.09
C SER A 54 3.06 -7.90 -14.09
N GLU A 55 2.33 -8.45 -15.07
CA GLU A 55 0.89 -8.23 -15.20
C GLU A 55 0.13 -8.92 -14.07
N ALA A 56 0.42 -10.20 -13.81
CA ALA A 56 -0.19 -10.96 -12.72
C ALA A 56 0.09 -10.34 -11.35
N ALA A 57 1.31 -9.87 -11.10
CA ALA A 57 1.66 -9.18 -9.86
C ALA A 57 0.92 -7.84 -9.69
N SER A 58 0.72 -7.09 -10.78
CA SER A 58 -0.05 -5.83 -10.76
C SER A 58 -1.54 -6.07 -10.48
N LEU A 59 -2.06 -7.18 -11.01
CA LEU A 59 -3.44 -7.60 -10.78
C LEU A 59 -3.65 -8.01 -9.30
N LEU A 60 -2.73 -8.79 -8.72
CA LEU A 60 -2.79 -9.17 -7.31
C LEU A 60 -2.74 -7.96 -6.37
N ARG A 61 -1.98 -6.91 -6.68
CA ARG A 61 -1.92 -5.69 -5.84
C ARG A 61 -3.22 -4.92 -5.76
N THR A 62 -4.16 -5.17 -6.68
CA THR A 62 -5.44 -4.45 -6.76
C THR A 62 -6.60 -5.26 -6.18
N ILE A 63 -6.37 -6.47 -5.66
CA ILE A 63 -7.42 -7.27 -5.02
C ILE A 63 -7.81 -6.69 -3.66
N ALA A 64 -9.09 -6.79 -3.31
CA ALA A 64 -9.56 -6.44 -1.98
C ALA A 64 -9.14 -7.55 -0.99
N VAL A 65 -8.24 -7.24 -0.06
CA VAL A 65 -7.80 -8.15 1.00
C VAL A 65 -8.47 -7.82 2.33
N PRO A 66 -8.65 -8.82 3.21
CA PRO A 66 -9.22 -8.59 4.53
C PRO A 66 -8.39 -7.58 5.34
N ALA A 67 -9.10 -6.92 6.26
CA ALA A 67 -8.51 -5.90 7.12
C ALA A 67 -7.28 -6.44 7.86
N PRO A 68 -6.20 -5.64 8.00
CA PRO A 68 -5.02 -6.07 8.72
C PRO A 68 -5.38 -6.37 10.18
N SER A 69 -5.02 -7.57 10.64
CA SER A 69 -5.18 -7.98 12.04
C SER A 69 -4.04 -7.50 12.94
N ALA A 70 -2.93 -7.06 12.34
CA ALA A 70 -1.79 -6.52 13.05
C ALA A 70 -2.17 -5.23 13.80
N LYS A 71 -1.74 -5.13 15.06
CA LYS A 71 -1.91 -3.89 15.84
C LYS A 71 -1.14 -2.76 15.15
N LEU A 72 -1.83 -1.64 14.91
CA LEU A 72 -1.21 -0.45 14.36
C LEU A 72 -0.22 0.10 15.39
N THR A 73 1.09 -0.01 15.11
CA THR A 73 2.11 0.65 15.91
C THR A 73 2.07 2.14 15.57
N MET A 74 1.61 2.96 16.51
CA MET A 74 1.62 4.42 16.38
C MET A 74 2.99 4.95 16.84
N PRO A 75 3.90 5.35 15.94
CA PRO A 75 5.16 5.96 16.35
C PRO A 75 4.89 7.26 17.08
N THR A 76 5.52 7.44 18.25
CA THR A 76 5.40 8.68 19.02
C THR A 76 6.21 9.79 18.35
N GLN A 77 5.52 10.77 17.76
CA GLN A 77 6.17 11.97 17.23
C GLN A 77 6.34 13.00 18.36
N GLN A 78 7.59 13.32 18.69
CA GLN A 78 7.89 14.43 19.59
C GLN A 78 7.47 15.75 18.93
N LEU A 79 6.52 16.47 19.55
CA LEU A 79 6.10 17.79 19.09
C LEU A 79 7.25 18.78 19.33
N ALA A 80 7.91 19.24 18.26
CA ALA A 80 8.88 20.30 18.37
C ALA A 80 8.15 21.62 18.71
N SER A 81 8.36 22.12 19.92
CA SER A 81 7.89 23.46 20.33
C SER A 81 8.75 24.56 19.69
N THR A 82 8.91 24.54 18.37
CA THR A 82 9.55 25.66 17.67
C THR A 82 8.53 26.79 17.62
N ARG A 83 8.74 27.80 18.47
CA ARG A 83 8.03 29.07 18.42
C ARG A 83 8.26 29.68 17.03
N ARG A 84 7.34 29.47 16.08
CA ARG A 84 7.38 30.11 14.77
C ARG A 84 7.24 31.61 15.00
N ARG A 85 8.36 32.33 15.02
CA ARG A 85 8.36 33.79 14.97
C ARG A 85 7.88 34.16 13.57
N PHE A 86 6.59 34.45 13.45
CA PHE A 86 6.03 35.05 12.26
C PHE A 86 6.62 36.46 12.15
N SER A 87 7.68 36.63 11.37
CA SER A 87 8.16 37.97 11.02
C SER A 87 7.24 38.52 9.95
N LEU A 88 6.31 39.39 10.34
CA LEU A 88 5.66 40.31 9.42
C LEU A 88 6.75 41.30 8.97
N GLY A 89 7.48 40.93 7.92
CA GLY A 89 8.49 41.79 7.30
C GLY A 89 7.81 43.07 6.81
N GLY A 90 8.22 44.20 7.39
CA GLY A 90 7.66 45.52 7.11
C GLY A 90 7.86 45.93 5.65
N GLY A 91 6.73 46.17 4.98
CA GLY A 91 6.66 46.91 3.72
C GLY A 91 5.81 48.16 3.92
N PHE A 92 6.36 49.21 4.55
CA PHE A 92 5.76 50.54 4.43
C PHE A 92 6.10 51.07 3.04
N ALA A 93 5.17 50.89 2.10
CA ALA A 93 5.23 51.51 0.79
C ALA A 93 5.25 53.04 0.97
N LYS A 94 6.37 53.66 0.62
CA LYS A 94 6.56 55.11 0.65
C LYS A 94 5.79 55.70 -0.54
N LEU A 95 4.57 56.18 -0.33
CA LEU A 95 3.84 56.97 -1.32
C LEU A 95 4.41 58.39 -1.31
N SER A 96 5.19 58.75 -2.33
CA SER A 96 5.58 60.13 -2.57
C SER A 96 4.39 60.89 -3.16
N LEU A 97 3.84 61.83 -2.39
CA LEU A 97 2.83 62.76 -2.88
C LEU A 97 3.53 63.88 -3.67
N GLY A 98 3.42 63.83 -4.99
CA GLY A 98 3.84 64.91 -5.89
C GLY A 98 2.87 66.08 -5.84
N ARG A 99 3.42 67.30 -5.84
CA ARG A 99 2.71 68.58 -5.86
C ARG A 99 2.05 68.86 -7.20
#